data_AF-A0A1H7RQ92-F1
#
_entry.id   AF-A0A1H7RQ92-F1
#
_cell.length_a   1.000
_cell.length_b   1.000
_cell.length_c   1.000
_cell.angle_alpha   90.00
_cell.angle_beta   90.00
_cell.angle_gamma   90.00
#
_symmetry.space_group_name_H-M   'P 1'
#
loop_
_entity.id
_entity.type
_entity.pdbx_description
1 polymer ?
#
loop_
_entity_poly.entity_id
_entity_poly.type
_entity_poly.pdbx_seq_one_letter_code
_entity_poly.pdbx_strand_id
1 'polypeptide(L)'
;MTTPTSLAVNLVAIALLLLCSAFFSSSETAIFSLPREWIRQQAEATGDSRATTLAELSGDPHRLLVTLLVGNNVVNIAISSIVTVLVVSYLPPGPAVVATTLITSFVILVFGEIVPKSFGLGNAERWAMVVAPAIRVVEITLFPLIVVFDWITRRMNTFINGESTIEAPYLE
;
A
#
# COMPACT_ATOMS: atom_id res chain seq x y z
N MET A 1 2.67 33.52 -3.40
CA MET A 1 3.23 33.60 -2.02
C MET A 1 2.33 32.79 -1.11
N THR A 2 2.79 31.63 -0.65
CA THR A 2 2.13 30.84 0.40
C THR A 2 2.26 31.58 1.74
N THR A 3 1.21 31.64 2.53
CA THR A 3 1.29 32.19 3.89
C THR A 3 2.05 31.20 4.79
N PRO A 4 2.80 31.65 5.82
CA PRO A 4 3.54 30.75 6.72
C PRO A 4 2.67 29.63 7.32
N THR A 5 1.41 29.96 7.61
CA THR A 5 0.41 29.01 8.11
C THR A 5 0.09 27.91 7.09
N SER A 6 -0.03 28.24 5.80
CA SER A 6 -0.30 27.25 4.74
C SER A 6 0.87 26.29 4.52
N LEU A 7 2.11 26.77 4.67
CA LEU A 7 3.31 25.94 4.59
C LEU A 7 3.35 24.92 5.72
N ALA A 8 3.11 25.37 6.96
CA ALA A 8 3.10 24.49 8.13
C ALA A 8 2.03 23.40 8.01
N VAL A 9 0.82 23.75 7.56
CA VAL A 9 -0.26 22.79 7.31
C VAL A 9 0.14 21.75 6.27
N ASN A 10 0.75 22.16 5.16
CA ASN A 10 1.21 21.24 4.11
C ASN A 10 2.30 20.28 4.61
N LEU A 11 3.26 20.78 5.40
CA LEU A 11 4.32 19.94 5.96
C LEU A 11 3.78 18.92 6.96
N VAL A 12 2.83 19.33 7.82
CA VAL A 12 2.15 18.40 8.75
C VAL A 12 1.35 17.36 7.96
N ALA A 13 0.62 17.78 6.93
CA ALA A 13 -0.12 16.86 6.06
C ALA A 13 0.81 15.84 5.37
N ILE A 14 1.93 16.29 4.81
CA ILE A 14 2.95 15.41 4.21
C ILE A 14 3.49 14.42 5.25
N ALA A 15 3.83 14.88 6.46
CA ALA A 15 4.35 14.01 7.50
C ALA A 15 3.34 12.93 7.90
N LEU A 16 2.07 13.29 8.09
CA LEU A 16 1.00 12.34 8.41
C LEU A 16 0.77 11.34 7.27
N LEU A 17 0.74 11.82 6.02
CA LEU A 17 0.61 10.95 4.85
C LEU A 17 1.81 10.01 4.73
N LEU A 18 3.03 10.47 4.99
CA LEU A 18 4.22 9.62 4.95
C LEU A 18 4.16 8.50 5.99
N LEU A 19 3.62 8.79 7.20
CA LEU A 19 3.35 7.76 8.20
C LEU A 19 2.27 6.77 7.72
N CYS A 20 1.24 7.23 7.01
CA CYS A 20 0.25 6.34 6.41
C CYS A 20 0.86 5.44 5.33
N SER A 21 1.73 5.98 4.46
CA SER A 21 2.44 5.20 3.44
C SER A 21 3.33 4.14 4.10
N ALA A 22 4.11 4.55 5.11
CA ALA A 22 4.93 3.64 5.91
C ALA A 22 4.10 2.54 6.58
N PHE A 23 2.93 2.87 7.11
CA PHE A 23 2.00 1.89 7.67
C PHE A 23 1.56 0.85 6.64
N PHE A 24 1.10 1.26 5.45
CA PHE A 24 0.67 0.32 4.41
C PHE A 24 1.81 -0.56 3.92
N SER A 25 2.96 0.04 3.64
CA SER A 25 4.13 -0.64 3.10
C SER A 25 4.75 -1.65 4.08
N SER A 26 4.88 -1.27 5.36
CA SER A 26 5.34 -2.18 6.41
C SER A 26 4.34 -3.31 6.69
N SER A 27 3.03 -3.01 6.64
CA SER A 27 1.97 -4.00 6.82
C SER A 27 1.96 -5.06 5.74
N GLU A 28 2.08 -4.65 4.48
CA GLU A 28 2.21 -5.55 3.33
C GLU A 28 3.35 -6.54 3.55
N THR A 29 4.55 -6.03 3.82
CA THR A 29 5.73 -6.88 3.98
C THR A 29 5.61 -7.79 5.18
N ALA A 30 5.12 -7.28 6.32
CA ALA A 30 4.94 -8.09 7.52
C ALA A 30 3.96 -9.25 7.27
N ILE A 31 2.77 -8.97 6.75
CA ILE A 31 1.72 -9.99 6.57
C ILE A 31 2.14 -11.02 5.51
N PHE A 32 2.64 -10.57 4.35
CA PHE A 32 3.00 -11.48 3.26
C PHE A 32 4.28 -12.27 3.49
N SER A 33 5.13 -11.87 4.45
CA SER A 33 6.31 -12.64 4.85
C SER A 33 5.99 -13.81 5.79
N LEU A 34 4.81 -13.83 6.42
CA LEU A 34 4.47 -14.83 7.42
C LEU A 34 4.01 -16.16 6.78
N PRO A 35 4.44 -17.32 7.32
CA PRO A 35 3.89 -18.61 6.90
C PRO A 35 2.39 -18.69 7.19
N ARG A 36 1.60 -19.21 6.23
CA ARG A 36 0.15 -19.40 6.41
C ARG A 36 -0.20 -20.25 7.64
N GLU A 37 0.62 -21.26 7.90
CA GLU A 37 0.46 -22.14 9.05
C GLU A 37 0.67 -21.40 10.38
N TRP A 38 1.60 -20.44 10.44
CA TRP A 38 1.78 -19.60 11.63
C TRP A 38 0.53 -18.75 11.90
N ILE A 39 -0.03 -18.12 10.87
CA ILE A 39 -1.23 -17.28 11.00
C ILE A 39 -2.41 -18.11 11.52
N ARG A 40 -2.59 -19.31 10.96
CA ARG A 40 -3.63 -20.25 11.38
C ARG A 40 -3.43 -20.71 12.82
N GLN A 41 -2.21 -21.10 13.20
CA GLN A 41 -1.89 -21.49 14.57
C GLN A 41 -2.18 -20.36 15.56
N GLN A 42 -1.85 -19.11 15.24
CA GLN A 42 -2.15 -17.99 16.13
C GLN A 42 -3.66 -17.76 16.30
N ALA A 43 -4.45 -17.94 15.25
CA ALA A 43 -5.91 -17.80 15.31
C ALA A 43 -6.59 -18.96 16.06
N GLU A 44 -6.03 -20.17 15.99
CA GLU A 44 -6.54 -21.35 16.71
C GLU A 44 -6.08 -21.41 18.17
N ALA A 45 -4.83 -21.02 18.45
CA ALA A 45 -4.22 -21.11 19.77
C ALA A 45 -4.64 -19.97 20.72
N THR A 46 -5.15 -18.86 20.18
CA THR A 46 -5.33 -17.63 20.95
C THR A 46 -6.77 -17.12 20.85
N GLY A 47 -7.41 -16.80 21.98
CA GLY A 47 -8.65 -16.00 22.01
C GLY A 47 -8.44 -14.52 21.63
N ASP A 48 -7.36 -14.19 20.91
CA ASP A 48 -7.03 -12.83 20.49
C ASP A 48 -7.73 -12.51 19.16
N SER A 49 -8.68 -11.58 19.23
CA SER A 49 -9.40 -11.04 18.07
C SER A 49 -8.50 -10.56 16.93
N ARG A 50 -7.26 -10.14 17.23
CA ARG A 50 -6.27 -9.72 16.22
C ARG A 50 -5.80 -10.88 15.37
N ALA A 51 -5.56 -12.05 15.97
CA ALA A 51 -5.15 -13.25 15.25
C ALA A 51 -6.27 -13.73 14.31
N THR A 52 -7.52 -13.71 14.79
CA THR A 52 -8.69 -14.02 13.97
C THR A 52 -8.83 -13.04 12.80
N THR A 53 -8.68 -11.74 13.06
CA THR A 53 -8.74 -10.71 12.00
C THR A 53 -7.63 -10.89 10.97
N LEU A 54 -6.41 -11.19 11.42
CA LEU A 54 -5.28 -11.46 10.52
C LEU A 54 -5.56 -12.70 9.65
N ALA A 55 -6.08 -13.78 10.24
CA ALA A 55 -6.45 -14.98 9.49
C ALA A 55 -7.57 -14.72 8.47
N GLU A 56 -8.58 -13.92 8.81
CA GLU A 56 -9.63 -13.49 7.87
C GLU A 56 -9.06 -12.69 6.70
N LEU A 57 -8.20 -11.71 6.97
CA LEU A 57 -7.54 -10.90 5.94
C LEU A 57 -6.65 -11.77 5.04
N SER A 58 -5.87 -12.68 5.62
CA SER A 58 -5.02 -13.61 4.87
C SER A 58 -5.80 -14.72 4.15
N GLY A 59 -7.09 -14.88 4.44
CA GLY A 59 -7.99 -15.81 3.76
C GLY A 59 -8.25 -15.43 2.30
N ASP A 60 -8.18 -14.15 1.95
CA ASP A 60 -8.22 -13.64 0.58
C ASP A 60 -6.97 -12.78 0.28
N PRO A 61 -5.83 -13.41 -0.05
CA PRO A 61 -4.57 -12.70 -0.30
C PRO A 61 -4.65 -11.69 -1.44
N HIS A 62 -5.48 -11.95 -2.45
CA HIS A 62 -5.64 -11.05 -3.59
C HIS A 62 -6.33 -9.76 -3.15
N ARG A 63 -7.45 -9.87 -2.44
CA ARG A 63 -8.16 -8.70 -1.90
C ARG A 63 -7.31 -7.91 -0.91
N LEU A 64 -6.57 -8.61 -0.04
CA LEU A 64 -5.64 -7.97 0.89
C LEU A 64 -4.53 -7.21 0.16
N LEU A 65 -3.90 -7.82 -0.85
CA LEU A 65 -2.86 -7.20 -1.66
C LEU A 65 -3.39 -5.92 -2.33
N VAL A 66 -4.55 -6.00 -2.98
CA VAL A 66 -5.20 -4.84 -3.62
C VAL A 66 -5.48 -3.74 -2.61
N THR A 67 -6.00 -4.08 -1.42
CA THR A 67 -6.29 -3.10 -0.36
C THR A 67 -5.03 -2.32 0.05
N LEU A 68 -3.95 -3.02 0.33
CA LEU A 68 -2.69 -2.42 0.78
C LEU A 68 -2.03 -1.59 -0.33
N LEU A 69 -2.02 -2.11 -1.56
CA LEU A 69 -1.43 -1.45 -2.72
C LEU A 69 -2.20 -0.16 -3.08
N VAL A 70 -3.53 -0.22 -3.09
CA VAL A 70 -4.38 0.96 -3.36
C VAL A 70 -4.22 1.99 -2.24
N GLY A 71 -4.25 1.56 -0.98
CA GLY A 71 -4.06 2.44 0.17
C GLY A 71 -2.72 3.19 0.10
N ASN A 72 -1.62 2.46 -0.13
CA ASN A 72 -0.29 3.07 -0.26
C ASN A 72 -0.23 4.05 -1.44
N ASN A 73 -0.72 3.64 -2.61
CA ASN A 73 -0.63 4.45 -3.82
C ASN A 73 -1.45 5.74 -3.73
N VAL A 74 -2.65 5.70 -3.16
CA VAL A 74 -3.47 6.91 -2.94
C VAL A 74 -2.73 7.91 -2.06
N VAL A 75 -2.13 7.42 -0.97
CA VAL A 75 -1.33 8.24 -0.06
C VAL A 75 -0.10 8.83 -0.76
N ASN A 76 0.63 8.03 -1.54
CA ASN A 76 1.81 8.49 -2.28
C ASN A 76 1.47 9.55 -3.33
N ILE A 77 0.35 9.39 -4.06
CA ILE A 77 -0.16 10.37 -5.01
C ILE A 77 -0.55 11.67 -4.29
N ALA A 78 -1.17 11.57 -3.11
CA ALA A 78 -1.52 12.74 -2.32
C ALA A 78 -0.27 13.51 -1.86
N ILE A 79 0.77 12.82 -1.36
CA ILE A 79 2.06 13.42 -1.01
C ILE A 79 2.64 14.15 -2.22
N SER A 80 2.75 13.46 -3.36
CA SER A 80 3.31 14.01 -4.59
C SER A 80 2.55 15.25 -5.08
N SER A 81 1.22 15.23 -4.98
CA SER A 81 0.37 16.36 -5.36
C SER A 81 0.63 17.58 -4.47
N ILE A 82 0.71 17.40 -3.14
CA ILE A 82 0.97 18.51 -2.20
C ILE A 82 2.38 19.07 -2.42
N VAL A 83 3.39 18.21 -2.57
CA VAL A 83 4.77 18.64 -2.80
C VAL A 83 4.89 19.40 -4.12
N THR A 84 4.21 18.94 -5.19
CA THR A 84 4.19 19.64 -6.48
C THR A 84 3.65 21.07 -6.33
N VAL A 85 2.50 21.23 -5.68
CA VAL A 85 1.91 22.56 -5.43
C VAL A 85 2.84 23.43 -4.60
N LEU A 86 3.52 22.82 -3.61
CA LEU A 86 4.49 23.52 -2.77
C LEU A 86 5.66 24.04 -3.60
N VAL A 87 6.34 23.17 -4.34
CA VAL A 87 7.60 23.48 -5.04
C VAL A 87 7.38 24.46 -6.19
N VAL A 88 6.28 24.33 -6.95
CA VAL A 88 5.94 25.26 -8.04
C VAL A 88 5.71 26.70 -7.53
N SER A 89 5.38 26.88 -6.24
CA SER A 89 5.26 28.21 -5.65
C SER A 89 6.61 28.90 -5.37
N TYR A 90 7.73 28.18 -5.42
CA TYR A 90 9.07 28.67 -5.11
C TYR A 90 10.07 28.58 -6.28
N LEU A 91 9.86 27.66 -7.24
CA LEU A 91 10.75 27.44 -8.37
C LEU A 91 10.07 27.73 -9.72
N PRO A 92 10.83 28.16 -10.75
CA PRO A 92 10.33 28.20 -12.13
C PRO A 92 9.92 26.81 -12.64
N PRO A 93 9.01 26.71 -13.63
CA PRO A 93 8.37 25.44 -14.02
C PRO A 93 9.33 24.29 -14.34
N GLY A 94 10.38 24.53 -15.14
CA GLY A 94 11.34 23.47 -15.52
C GLY A 94 12.09 22.88 -14.32
N PRO A 95 12.86 23.70 -13.56
CA PRO A 95 13.51 23.26 -12.32
C PRO A 95 12.55 22.71 -11.27
N ALA A 96 11.33 23.27 -11.16
CA ALA A 96 10.32 22.81 -10.20
C ALA A 96 9.92 21.35 -10.45
N VAL A 97 9.71 20.94 -11.71
CA VAL A 97 9.34 19.56 -12.06
C VAL A 97 10.47 18.59 -11.68
N VAL A 98 11.71 18.92 -12.02
CA VAL A 98 12.88 18.08 -11.71
C VAL A 98 13.07 17.96 -10.20
N ALA A 99 13.05 19.09 -9.48
CA ALA A 99 13.20 19.12 -8.03
C ALA A 99 12.08 18.34 -7.32
N THR A 100 10.82 18.57 -7.71
CA THR A 100 9.66 17.86 -7.15
C THR A 100 9.79 16.36 -7.35
N THR A 101 10.11 15.93 -8.57
CA THR A 101 10.21 14.51 -8.92
C THR A 101 11.29 13.82 -8.08
N LEU A 102 12.49 14.40 -8.04
CA LEU A 102 13.61 13.81 -7.30
C LEU A 102 13.36 13.80 -5.79
N ILE A 103 12.95 14.93 -5.21
CA ILE A 103 12.74 15.05 -3.76
C ILE A 103 11.60 14.14 -3.31
N THR A 104 10.45 14.20 -4.00
CA THR A 104 9.28 13.41 -3.62
C THR A 104 9.58 11.91 -3.76
N SER A 105 10.19 11.50 -4.87
CA SER A 105 10.52 10.08 -5.08
C SER A 105 11.49 9.59 -4.02
N PHE A 106 12.55 10.35 -3.72
CA PHE A 106 13.49 9.99 -2.66
C PHE A 106 12.79 9.87 -1.29
N VAL A 107 11.98 10.85 -0.91
CA VAL A 107 11.30 10.85 0.38
C VAL A 107 10.32 9.68 0.50
N ILE A 108 9.47 9.46 -0.51
CA ILE A 108 8.50 8.36 -0.49
C ILE A 108 9.22 7.01 -0.52
N LEU A 109 10.19 6.82 -1.43
CA LEU A 109 10.89 5.54 -1.56
C LEU A 109 11.66 5.20 -0.30
N VAL A 110 12.38 6.15 0.32
CA VAL A 110 13.16 5.85 1.51
C VAL A 110 12.26 5.68 2.73
N PHE A 111 11.40 6.66 3.02
CA PHE A 111 10.69 6.75 4.29
C PHE A 111 9.27 6.17 4.26
N GLY A 112 8.62 6.14 3.10
CA GLY A 112 7.31 5.50 2.91
C GLY A 112 7.42 4.02 2.53
N GLU A 113 8.48 3.65 1.80
CA GLU A 113 8.58 2.31 1.23
C GLU A 113 9.73 1.47 1.80
N ILE A 114 10.97 1.73 1.43
CA ILE A 114 12.14 0.88 1.71
C ILE A 114 12.33 0.65 3.22
N VAL A 115 12.46 1.73 4.01
CA VAL A 115 12.69 1.61 5.46
C VAL A 115 11.50 0.92 6.16
N PRO A 116 10.23 1.30 5.90
CA PRO A 116 9.08 0.60 6.46
C PRO A 116 8.99 -0.87 6.08
N LYS A 117 9.32 -1.26 4.84
CA LYS A 117 9.35 -2.68 4.44
C LYS A 117 10.40 -3.46 5.21
N SER A 118 11.60 -2.89 5.38
CA SER A 118 12.65 -3.51 6.20
C SER A 118 12.21 -3.69 7.66
N PHE A 119 11.54 -2.69 8.23
CA PHE A 119 10.95 -2.80 9.57
C PHE A 119 9.86 -3.88 9.63
N GLY A 120 8.93 -3.89 8.68
CA GLY A 120 7.86 -4.89 8.59
C GLY A 120 8.41 -6.31 8.51
N LEU A 121 9.46 -6.53 7.73
CA LEU A 121 10.12 -7.83 7.64
C LEU A 121 10.80 -8.24 8.96
N GLY A 122 11.54 -7.33 9.60
CA GLY A 122 12.24 -7.60 10.86
C GLY A 122 11.32 -7.83 12.07
N ASN A 123 10.07 -7.37 11.99
CA ASN A 123 9.09 -7.43 13.08
C ASN A 123 7.77 -8.10 12.66
N ALA A 124 7.79 -8.95 11.64
CA ALA A 124 6.62 -9.45 10.93
C ALA A 124 5.51 -9.99 11.84
N GLU A 125 5.84 -10.92 12.74
CA GLU A 125 4.88 -11.58 13.63
C GLU A 125 4.08 -10.58 14.48
N ARG A 126 4.79 -9.72 15.23
CA ARG A 126 4.17 -8.73 16.11
C ARG A 126 3.48 -7.64 15.30
N TRP A 127 4.09 -7.17 14.22
CA TRP A 127 3.56 -6.07 13.44
C TRP A 127 2.26 -6.48 12.73
N ALA A 128 2.24 -7.63 12.06
CA ALA A 128 1.04 -8.16 11.39
C ALA A 128 -0.17 -8.25 12.33
N MET A 129 0.04 -8.74 13.56
CA MET A 129 -0.99 -8.80 14.59
C MET A 129 -1.51 -7.41 15.00
N VAL A 130 -0.61 -6.42 15.14
CA VAL A 130 -0.99 -5.05 15.54
C VAL A 130 -1.76 -4.34 14.44
N VAL A 131 -1.36 -4.52 13.17
CA VAL A 131 -1.95 -3.78 12.05
C VAL A 131 -3.24 -4.40 11.50
N ALA A 132 -3.48 -5.69 11.73
CA ALA A 132 -4.63 -6.41 11.16
C ALA A 132 -6.00 -5.71 11.40
N PRO A 133 -6.36 -5.26 12.61
CA PRO A 133 -7.63 -4.56 12.82
C PRO A 133 -7.74 -3.25 12.04
N ALA A 134 -6.66 -2.49 11.96
CA ALA A 134 -6.62 -1.24 11.21
C ALA A 134 -6.77 -1.49 9.70
N ILE A 135 -6.09 -2.51 9.17
CA ILE A 135 -6.23 -2.91 7.77
C ILE A 135 -7.64 -3.39 7.46
N ARG A 136 -8.29 -4.11 8.37
CA ARG A 136 -9.70 -4.53 8.19
C ARG A 136 -10.63 -3.33 8.03
N VAL A 137 -10.45 -2.27 8.81
CA VAL A 137 -11.20 -1.03 8.65
C VAL A 137 -10.94 -0.40 7.28
N VAL A 138 -9.68 -0.37 6.84
CA VAL A 138 -9.31 0.16 5.52
C VAL A 138 -9.92 -0.69 4.40
N GLU A 139 -9.88 -2.01 4.50
CA GLU A 139 -10.45 -2.95 3.52
C GLU A 139 -11.96 -2.74 3.35
N ILE A 140 -12.69 -2.53 4.46
CA ILE A 140 -14.13 -2.24 4.43
C ILE A 140 -14.38 -0.86 3.80
N THR A 141 -13.58 0.14 4.16
CA THR A 141 -13.73 1.51 3.66
C THR A 141 -13.43 1.60 2.16
N LEU A 142 -12.40 0.89 1.70
CA LEU A 142 -11.99 0.84 0.29
C LEU A 142 -12.76 -0.21 -0.52
N PHE A 143 -13.64 -0.99 0.09
CA PHE A 143 -14.40 -2.05 -0.58
C PHE A 143 -15.05 -1.63 -1.92
N PRO A 144 -15.78 -0.50 -2.03
CA PRO A 144 -16.38 -0.13 -3.32
C PRO A 144 -15.33 0.09 -4.41
N LEU A 145 -14.17 0.65 -4.07
CA LEU A 145 -13.07 0.87 -4.99
C LEU A 145 -12.38 -0.43 -5.37
N ILE A 146 -12.21 -1.35 -4.41
CA ILE A 146 -11.64 -2.69 -4.64
C ILE A 146 -12.51 -3.49 -5.61
N VAL A 147 -13.83 -3.45 -5.46
CA VAL A 147 -14.77 -4.13 -6.38
C VAL A 147 -14.63 -3.59 -7.81
N VAL A 148 -14.49 -2.28 -7.97
CA VAL A 148 -14.24 -1.66 -9.29
C VAL A 148 -12.92 -2.16 -9.88
N PHE A 149 -11.83 -2.15 -9.09
CA PHE A 149 -10.54 -2.63 -9.56
C PHE A 149 -10.58 -4.12 -9.93
N ASP A 150 -11.17 -4.97 -9.10
CA ASP A 150 -11.30 -6.41 -9.38
C ASP A 150 -12.12 -6.67 -10.66
N TRP A 151 -13.19 -5.91 -10.88
CA TRP A 151 -13.97 -5.97 -12.12
C TRP A 151 -13.12 -5.61 -13.35
N ILE A 152 -12.35 -4.51 -13.29
CA ILE A 152 -11.44 -4.10 -14.36
C ILE A 152 -10.37 -5.17 -14.60
N THR A 153 -9.72 -5.66 -13.54
CA THR A 153 -8.66 -6.67 -13.64
C THR A 153 -9.17 -7.97 -14.26
N ARG A 154 -10.34 -8.47 -13.83
CA ARG A 154 -10.96 -9.66 -14.45
C ARG A 154 -11.26 -9.43 -15.92
N ARG A 155 -11.80 -8.25 -16.27
CA ARG A 155 -12.08 -7.92 -17.66
C ARG A 155 -10.81 -7.87 -18.50
N MET A 156 -9.74 -7.26 -17.99
CA MET A 156 -8.44 -7.24 -18.67
C MET A 156 -7.84 -8.64 -18.81
N ASN A 157 -7.93 -9.49 -17.78
CA ASN A 157 -7.41 -10.85 -17.84
C ASN A 157 -8.12 -11.70 -18.90
N THR A 158 -9.42 -11.47 -19.14
CA THR A 158 -10.13 -12.12 -20.27
C THR A 158 -9.64 -11.67 -21.64
N PHE A 159 -9.08 -10.47 -21.77
CA PHE A 159 -8.47 -10.00 -23.01
C PHE A 159 -7.04 -10.53 -23.19
N ILE A 160 -6.29 -10.70 -22.11
CA ILE A 160 -4.90 -11.18 -22.14
C ILE A 160 -4.84 -12.70 -22.34
N ASN A 161 -5.73 -13.48 -21.72
CA ASN A 161 -5.80 -14.94 -21.89
C ASN A 161 -6.54 -15.37 -23.19
N GLY A 162 -6.67 -14.48 -24.16
CA GLY A 162 -7.40 -14.69 -25.41
C GLY A 162 -6.70 -15.57 -26.46
N GLU A 163 -5.50 -16.10 -26.20
CA GLU A 163 -4.76 -16.95 -27.16
C GLU A 163 -4.10 -18.18 -26.51
N SER A 164 -4.78 -18.93 -25.63
CA SER A 164 -4.32 -20.26 -25.20
C SER A 164 -4.72 -21.39 -26.18
N THR A 165 -4.59 -21.16 -27.49
CA THR A 165 -4.60 -22.24 -28.52
C THR A 165 -3.17 -22.62 -28.97
N ILE A 166 -2.20 -22.54 -28.05
CA ILE A 166 -0.83 -23.05 -28.28
C ILE A 166 -0.42 -23.99 -27.13
N GLU A 167 -1.28 -24.97 -26.80
CA GLU A 167 -0.91 -26.13 -25.98
C GLU A 167 -1.46 -27.44 -26.60
N ALA A 168 -1.31 -27.58 -27.90
CA ALA A 168 -1.39 -28.86 -28.61
C ALA A 168 -0.32 -28.80 -29.70
N PRO A 169 0.93 -29.25 -29.47
CA PRO A 169 1.26 -30.68 -29.29
C PRO A 169 2.58 -30.95 -28.50
N TYR A 170 2.50 -31.47 -27.27
CA TYR A 170 3.65 -32.13 -26.61
C TYR A 170 3.28 -33.49 -26.01
N LEU A 171 2.20 -34.08 -26.53
CA LEU A 171 1.85 -35.48 -26.30
C LEU A 171 2.08 -36.25 -27.61
N GLU A 172 3.34 -36.44 -27.97
CA GLU A 172 3.82 -37.60 -28.73
C GLU A 172 5.11 -38.11 -28.10
#